data_AF-A0A0F8QAL4-F1
#
_entry.id   AF-A0A0F8QAL4-F1
#
_cell.length_a   1.000
_cell.length_b   1.000
_cell.length_c   1.000
_cell.angle_alpha   90.00
_cell.angle_beta   90.00
_cell.angle_gamma   90.00
#
_symmetry.space_group_name_H-M   'P 1'
#
loop_
_entity.id
_entity.type
_entity.pdbx_description
1 polymer ?
#
loop_
_entity_poly.entity_id
_entity_poly.type
_entity_poly.pdbx_seq_one_letter_code
_entity_poly.pdbx_strand_id
1 'polypeptide(L)'
;VMPSVIDLIATPTIVLLVVGLGSLYIFHPVGVYLSGGLSWIVNTSIQKGGILIGAVLSGTFLPLVMTGLHRALTPIEVSLLKETGFDLLRPILAMAGAGQVGAGLAIYFKTKSKRLKKIIGSSLPVGMLGIGEPLMFGVTLPLGKPFLTACLGSMVGGAYISLTKVASIGIG
;
A
#
# COMPACT_ATOMS: atom_id res chain seq x y z
N VAL A 1 38.92 -10.59 17.93
CA VAL A 1 39.47 -9.46 17.15
C VAL A 1 39.89 -10.01 15.81
N MET A 2 39.26 -9.55 14.72
CA MET A 2 39.47 -10.08 13.36
C MET A 2 40.44 -9.18 12.58
N PRO A 3 41.37 -9.71 11.75
CA PRO A 3 42.28 -8.90 10.95
C PRO A 3 41.53 -8.05 9.91
N SER A 4 41.94 -6.80 9.71
CA SER A 4 41.21 -5.78 8.95
C SER A 4 40.88 -6.17 7.49
N VAL A 5 41.75 -6.96 6.86
CA VAL A 5 41.55 -7.43 5.47
C VAL A 5 40.46 -8.51 5.39
N ILE A 6 40.35 -9.37 6.42
CA ILE A 6 39.33 -10.41 6.50
C ILE A 6 38.01 -9.80 6.96
N ASP A 7 38.06 -8.82 7.85
CA ASP A 7 36.90 -8.11 8.39
C ASP A 7 36.06 -7.43 7.30
N LEU A 8 36.72 -6.90 6.26
CA LEU A 8 36.08 -6.28 5.10
C LEU A 8 35.09 -7.21 4.36
N ILE A 9 35.31 -8.52 4.42
CA ILE A 9 34.49 -9.52 3.72
C ILE A 9 33.68 -10.35 4.73
N ALA A 10 34.33 -10.86 5.76
CA ALA A 10 33.73 -11.80 6.70
C ALA A 10 32.59 -11.18 7.51
N THR A 11 32.72 -9.94 7.96
CA THR A 11 31.68 -9.28 8.76
C THR A 11 30.38 -9.07 7.98
N PRO A 12 30.36 -8.43 6.80
CA PRO A 12 29.11 -8.32 6.03
C PRO A 12 28.55 -9.68 5.60
N THR A 13 29.39 -10.66 5.26
CA THR A 13 28.93 -12.01 4.91
C THR A 13 28.26 -12.73 6.09
N ILE A 14 28.88 -12.73 7.27
CA ILE A 14 28.32 -13.38 8.46
C ILE A 14 27.04 -12.66 8.90
N VAL A 15 27.01 -11.33 8.85
CA VAL A 15 25.81 -10.55 9.17
C VAL A 15 24.67 -10.89 8.22
N LEU A 16 24.91 -10.90 6.90
CA LEU A 16 23.88 -11.28 5.92
C LEU A 16 23.43 -12.72 6.08
N LEU A 17 24.35 -13.64 6.41
CA LEU A 17 24.03 -15.05 6.59
C LEU A 17 23.16 -15.25 7.84
N VAL A 18 23.54 -14.68 8.98
CA VAL A 18 22.77 -14.81 10.23
C VAL A 18 21.42 -14.11 10.13
N VAL A 19 21.39 -12.87 9.64
CA VAL A 19 20.13 -12.11 9.48
C VAL A 19 19.25 -12.75 8.40
N GLY A 20 19.84 -13.20 7.30
CA GLY A 20 19.13 -13.87 6.21
C GLY A 20 18.50 -15.18 6.66
N LEU A 21 19.25 -16.05 7.34
CA LEU A 21 18.72 -17.29 7.89
C LEU A 21 17.66 -17.01 8.97
N GLY A 22 17.90 -16.04 9.86
CA GLY A 22 16.90 -15.61 10.84
C GLY A 22 15.61 -15.12 10.18
N SER A 23 15.70 -14.35 9.10
CA SER A 23 14.55 -13.91 8.30
C SER A 23 13.78 -15.09 7.71
N LEU A 24 14.47 -16.06 7.12
CA LEU A 24 13.83 -17.23 6.50
C LEU A 24 13.22 -18.21 7.50
N TYR A 25 13.85 -18.46 8.64
CA TYR A 25 13.37 -19.49 9.58
C TYR A 25 12.46 -18.94 10.67
N ILE A 26 12.55 -17.65 11.00
CA ILE A 26 11.75 -17.05 12.07
C ILE A 26 10.68 -16.14 11.49
N PHE A 27 11.07 -15.16 10.67
CA PHE A 27 10.14 -14.14 10.17
C PHE A 27 9.24 -14.65 9.04
N HIS A 28 9.74 -15.55 8.18
CA HIS A 28 8.95 -16.14 7.10
C HIS A 28 7.73 -16.93 7.60
N PRO A 29 7.85 -17.91 8.52
CA PRO A 29 6.66 -18.66 8.99
C PRO A 29 5.66 -17.76 9.72
N VAL A 30 6.13 -16.76 10.47
CA VAL A 30 5.25 -15.73 11.07
C VAL A 30 4.52 -14.94 9.98
N GLY A 31 5.22 -14.55 8.92
CA GLY A 31 4.65 -13.89 7.75
C GLY A 31 3.61 -14.74 7.05
N VAL A 32 3.86 -16.05 6.88
CA VAL A 32 2.91 -17.02 6.29
C VAL A 32 1.67 -17.21 7.17
N TYR A 33 1.83 -17.23 8.49
CA TYR A 33 0.69 -17.35 9.41
C TYR A 33 -0.18 -16.10 9.40
N LEU A 34 0.43 -14.92 9.47
CA LEU A 34 -0.28 -13.63 9.39
C LEU A 34 -0.94 -13.42 8.02
N SER A 35 -0.26 -13.82 6.94
CA SER A 35 -0.83 -13.75 5.60
C SER A 35 -1.97 -14.72 5.41
N GLY A 36 -1.91 -15.94 5.97
CA GLY A 36 -3.03 -16.88 5.96
C GLY A 36 -4.27 -16.31 6.67
N GLY A 37 -4.09 -15.68 7.82
CA GLY A 37 -5.16 -14.99 8.54
C GLY A 37 -5.75 -13.81 7.75
N LEU A 38 -4.90 -12.98 7.15
CA LEU A 38 -5.36 -11.87 6.32
C LEU A 38 -6.02 -12.35 5.04
N SER A 39 -5.48 -13.36 4.37
CA SER A 39 -6.07 -14.03 3.21
C SER A 39 -7.44 -14.59 3.55
N TRP A 40 -7.62 -15.18 4.74
CA TRP A 40 -8.93 -15.63 5.20
C TRP A 40 -9.90 -14.46 5.40
N ILE A 41 -9.46 -13.36 6.03
CA ILE A 41 -10.26 -12.14 6.20
C ILE A 41 -10.65 -11.57 4.83
N VAL A 42 -9.70 -11.43 3.92
CA VAL A 42 -9.87 -10.86 2.58
C VAL A 42 -10.78 -11.75 1.73
N ASN A 43 -10.54 -13.06 1.67
CA ASN A 43 -11.40 -14.01 0.95
C ASN A 43 -12.81 -14.06 1.53
N THR A 44 -12.96 -14.08 2.85
CA THR A 44 -14.28 -14.04 3.50
C THR A 44 -14.98 -12.72 3.21
N SER A 45 -14.24 -11.61 3.19
CA SER A 45 -14.75 -10.27 2.89
C SER A 45 -15.19 -10.11 1.44
N ILE A 46 -14.47 -10.73 0.52
CA ILE A 46 -14.75 -10.75 -0.92
C ILE A 46 -15.93 -11.69 -1.22
N GLN A 47 -15.96 -12.90 -0.65
CA GLN A 47 -17.05 -13.85 -0.86
C GLN A 47 -18.36 -13.34 -0.24
N LYS A 48 -18.29 -12.67 0.91
CA LYS A 48 -19.43 -11.95 1.51
C LYS A 48 -19.62 -10.53 0.94
N GLY A 49 -18.73 -10.11 0.04
CA GLY A 49 -18.85 -8.97 -0.89
C GLY A 49 -19.47 -7.70 -0.32
N GLY A 50 -19.13 -7.35 0.92
CA GLY A 50 -19.76 -6.23 1.58
C GLY A 50 -19.22 -4.91 1.06
N ILE A 51 -20.10 -4.04 0.55
CA ILE A 51 -19.84 -2.62 0.27
C ILE A 51 -19.02 -1.97 1.41
N LEU A 52 -19.37 -2.30 2.66
CA LEU A 52 -18.71 -1.81 3.87
C LEU A 52 -17.25 -2.25 3.98
N ILE A 53 -16.91 -3.48 3.56
CA ILE A 53 -15.54 -3.99 3.72
C ILE A 53 -14.61 -3.36 2.69
N GLY A 54 -15.06 -3.24 1.44
CA GLY A 54 -14.34 -2.46 0.42
C GLY A 54 -14.11 -1.02 0.85
N ALA A 55 -15.11 -0.40 1.49
CA ALA A 55 -14.98 0.94 2.04
C ALA A 55 -13.89 1.02 3.11
N VAL A 56 -13.93 0.16 4.12
CA VAL A 56 -12.99 0.16 5.24
C VAL A 56 -11.56 -0.13 4.77
N LEU A 57 -11.37 -1.17 3.95
CA LEU A 57 -10.05 -1.54 3.45
C LEU A 57 -9.39 -0.39 2.68
N SER A 58 -10.12 0.24 1.76
CA SER A 58 -9.57 1.35 0.98
C SER A 58 -9.37 2.63 1.81
N GLY A 59 -10.33 2.95 2.70
CA GLY A 59 -10.26 4.14 3.56
C GLY A 59 -9.12 4.11 4.58
N THR A 60 -8.80 2.93 5.10
CA THR A 60 -7.72 2.74 6.08
C THR A 60 -6.35 2.52 5.43
N PHE A 61 -6.28 2.35 4.11
CA PHE A 61 -5.03 2.06 3.42
C PHE A 61 -4.06 3.24 3.45
N LEU A 62 -4.52 4.49 3.32
CA LEU A 62 -3.67 5.68 3.45
C LEU A 62 -2.93 5.74 4.82
N PRO A 63 -3.63 5.61 5.97
CA PRO A 63 -2.97 5.44 7.26
C PRO A 63 -1.97 4.27 7.30
N LEU A 64 -2.32 3.12 6.69
CA LEU A 64 -1.39 1.98 6.61
C LEU A 64 -0.14 2.32 5.79
N VAL A 65 -0.29 3.08 4.69
CA VAL A 65 0.83 3.56 3.86
C VAL A 65 1.77 4.44 4.66
N MET A 66 1.26 5.30 5.54
CA MET A 66 2.09 6.13 6.43
C MET A 66 3.02 5.29 7.33
N THR A 67 2.58 4.11 7.76
CA THR A 67 3.38 3.22 8.62
C THR A 67 4.37 2.34 7.83
N GLY A 68 4.26 2.30 6.50
CA GLY A 68 5.06 1.39 5.65
C GLY A 68 4.56 -0.06 5.62
N LEU A 69 3.65 -0.45 6.52
CA LEU A 69 3.14 -1.84 6.62
C LEU A 69 2.37 -2.31 5.38
N HIS A 70 1.92 -1.39 4.52
CA HIS A 70 1.26 -1.75 3.26
C HIS A 70 2.12 -2.65 2.34
N ARG A 71 3.45 -2.57 2.44
CA ARG A 71 4.37 -3.44 1.67
C ARG A 71 4.30 -4.91 2.09
N ALA A 72 3.84 -5.19 3.32
CA ALA A 72 3.61 -6.55 3.80
C ALA A 72 2.39 -7.22 3.12
N LEU A 73 1.57 -6.46 2.39
CA LEU A 73 0.41 -6.97 1.67
C LEU A 73 0.77 -7.55 0.30
N THR A 74 1.87 -7.12 -0.32
CA THR A 74 2.28 -7.59 -1.65
C THR A 74 2.47 -9.11 -1.72
N PRO A 75 3.14 -9.79 -0.77
CA PRO A 75 3.21 -11.25 -0.78
C PRO A 75 1.84 -11.93 -0.67
N ILE A 76 0.89 -11.30 0.01
CA ILE A 76 -0.47 -11.81 0.23
C ILE A 76 -1.27 -11.74 -1.08
N GLU A 77 -1.18 -10.62 -1.78
CA GLU A 77 -1.72 -10.42 -3.13
C GLU A 77 -1.15 -11.45 -4.12
N VAL A 78 0.17 -11.70 -4.07
CA VAL A 78 0.83 -12.72 -4.90
C VAL A 78 0.28 -14.11 -4.60
N SER A 79 0.14 -14.48 -3.32
CA SER A 79 -0.43 -15.78 -2.93
C SER A 79 -1.89 -15.92 -3.38
N LEU A 80 -2.70 -14.87 -3.20
CA LEU A 80 -4.10 -14.86 -3.62
C LEU A 80 -4.24 -15.05 -5.14
N LEU A 81 -3.39 -14.36 -5.92
CA LEU A 81 -3.34 -14.50 -7.37
C LEU A 81 -2.94 -15.92 -7.79
N LYS A 82 -2.00 -16.55 -7.09
CA LYS A 82 -1.57 -17.94 -7.37
C LYS A 82 -2.66 -18.97 -7.07
N GLU A 83 -3.39 -18.80 -5.97
CA GLU A 83 -4.43 -19.75 -5.53
C GLU A 83 -5.73 -19.60 -6.33
N THR A 84 -6.13 -18.38 -6.65
CA THR A 84 -7.46 -18.09 -7.21
C THR A 84 -7.44 -17.63 -8.67
N GLY A 85 -6.25 -17.34 -9.22
CA GLY A 85 -6.07 -16.77 -10.56
C GLY A 85 -6.37 -15.27 -10.66
N PHE A 86 -6.87 -14.65 -9.59
CA PHE A 86 -7.25 -13.24 -9.55
C PHE A 86 -6.84 -12.57 -8.24
N ASP A 87 -6.62 -11.26 -8.27
CA ASP A 87 -6.40 -10.43 -7.09
C ASP A 87 -7.49 -9.37 -6.98
N LEU A 88 -8.41 -9.61 -6.06
CA LEU A 88 -9.53 -8.72 -5.75
C LEU A 88 -9.15 -7.65 -4.72
N LEU A 89 -8.03 -7.83 -4.01
CA LEU A 89 -7.58 -6.91 -2.97
C LEU A 89 -6.94 -5.66 -3.60
N ARG A 90 -6.03 -5.84 -4.57
CA ARG A 90 -5.35 -4.69 -5.20
C ARG A 90 -6.31 -3.64 -5.75
N PRO A 91 -7.34 -3.96 -6.55
CA PRO A 91 -8.26 -2.93 -7.07
C PRO A 91 -8.94 -2.12 -5.97
N ILE A 92 -9.33 -2.75 -4.85
CA ILE A 92 -9.94 -2.07 -3.70
C ILE A 92 -8.93 -1.12 -3.06
N LEU A 93 -7.70 -1.58 -2.83
CA LEU A 93 -6.64 -0.78 -2.23
C LEU A 93 -6.14 0.33 -3.16
N ALA A 94 -6.18 0.14 -4.47
CA ALA A 94 -5.82 1.16 -5.46
C ALA A 94 -6.70 2.41 -5.38
N MET A 95 -7.94 2.29 -4.88
CA MET A 95 -8.82 3.44 -4.67
C MET A 95 -8.31 4.40 -3.59
N ALA A 96 -7.40 3.95 -2.74
CA ALA A 96 -6.58 4.78 -1.86
C ALA A 96 -5.74 5.80 -2.66
N GLY A 97 -5.03 5.31 -3.68
CA GLY A 97 -4.28 6.16 -4.62
C GLY A 97 -5.20 7.09 -5.41
N ALA A 98 -6.34 6.59 -5.88
CA ALA A 98 -7.34 7.42 -6.57
C ALA A 98 -7.86 8.57 -5.68
N GLY A 99 -8.12 8.32 -4.40
CA GLY A 99 -8.51 9.34 -3.44
C GLY A 99 -7.41 10.38 -3.19
N GLN A 100 -6.14 9.96 -3.14
CA GLN A 100 -5.00 10.88 -3.09
C GLN A 100 -4.92 11.76 -4.33
N VAL A 101 -5.02 11.18 -5.53
CA VAL A 101 -5.02 11.92 -6.80
C VAL A 101 -6.18 12.92 -6.84
N GLY A 102 -7.38 12.50 -6.45
CA GLY A 102 -8.56 13.37 -6.37
C GLY A 102 -8.38 14.54 -5.41
N ALA A 103 -7.86 14.28 -4.20
CA ALA A 103 -7.54 15.34 -3.23
C ALA A 103 -6.45 16.29 -3.74
N GLY A 104 -5.41 15.75 -4.39
CA GLY A 104 -4.36 16.53 -5.04
C GLY A 104 -4.91 17.47 -6.11
N LEU A 105 -5.75 16.97 -7.01
CA LEU A 105 -6.43 17.78 -8.03
C LEU A 105 -7.32 18.86 -7.40
N ALA A 106 -8.13 18.51 -6.41
CA ALA A 106 -8.99 19.46 -5.72
C ALA A 106 -8.17 20.61 -5.09
N ILE A 107 -7.06 20.30 -4.43
CA ILE A 107 -6.17 21.32 -3.86
C ILE A 107 -5.49 22.12 -4.97
N TYR A 108 -5.04 21.49 -6.06
CA TYR A 108 -4.37 22.18 -7.17
C TYR A 108 -5.21 23.33 -7.72
N PHE A 109 -6.51 23.09 -7.93
CA PHE A 109 -7.43 24.11 -8.41
C PHE A 109 -7.84 25.12 -7.34
N LYS A 110 -7.93 24.71 -6.07
CA LYS A 110 -8.36 25.57 -4.96
C LYS A 110 -7.26 26.47 -4.39
N THR A 111 -6.01 26.01 -4.39
CA THR A 111 -4.91 26.73 -3.72
C THR A 111 -4.41 27.92 -4.52
N LYS A 112 -4.08 29.01 -3.81
CA LYS A 112 -3.38 30.18 -4.40
C LYS A 112 -1.86 30.11 -4.22
N SER A 113 -1.36 29.15 -3.44
CA SER A 113 0.07 29.01 -3.18
C SER A 113 0.81 28.46 -4.40
N LYS A 114 1.73 29.26 -4.97
CA LYS A 114 2.60 28.82 -6.09
C LYS A 114 3.46 27.61 -5.71
N ARG A 115 3.95 27.57 -4.47
CA ARG A 115 4.73 26.44 -3.93
C ARG A 115 3.90 25.15 -3.94
N LEU A 116 2.67 25.22 -3.42
CA LEU A 116 1.81 24.04 -3.33
C LEU A 116 1.38 23.54 -4.71
N LYS A 117 1.05 24.46 -5.64
CA LYS A 117 0.78 24.09 -7.05
C LYS A 117 1.96 23.38 -7.69
N LYS A 118 3.19 23.84 -7.47
CA LYS A 118 4.40 23.20 -8.03
C LYS A 118 4.62 21.78 -7.48
N ILE A 119 4.45 21.58 -6.17
CA ILE A 119 4.56 20.25 -5.54
C ILE A 119 3.49 19.31 -6.10
N ILE A 120 2.23 19.76 -6.14
CA ILE A 120 1.13 18.95 -6.66
C ILE A 120 1.33 18.63 -8.15
N GLY A 121 1.71 19.62 -8.97
CA GLY A 121 1.90 19.41 -10.41
C GLY A 121 3.01 18.43 -10.76
N SER A 122 4.05 18.32 -9.92
CA SER A 122 5.10 17.30 -10.08
C SER A 122 4.72 15.95 -9.47
N SER A 123 3.89 15.93 -8.43
CA SER A 123 3.50 14.70 -7.72
C SER A 123 2.30 14.00 -8.35
N LEU A 124 1.41 14.71 -9.04
CA LEU A 124 0.20 14.16 -9.64
C LEU A 124 0.47 13.09 -10.71
N PRO A 125 1.34 13.32 -11.71
CA PRO A 125 1.62 12.29 -12.72
C PRO A 125 2.16 11.00 -12.09
N VAL A 126 3.05 11.14 -11.10
CA VAL A 126 3.63 10.03 -10.35
C VAL A 126 2.56 9.30 -9.52
N GLY A 127 1.65 10.06 -8.88
CA GLY A 127 0.49 9.51 -8.16
C GLY A 127 -0.47 8.73 -9.05
N MET A 128 -0.68 9.18 -10.29
CA MET A 128 -1.50 8.47 -11.28
C MET A 128 -0.87 7.16 -11.75
N LEU A 129 0.45 7.04 -11.67
CA LEU A 129 1.19 5.80 -11.94
C LEU A 129 1.24 4.85 -10.72
N GLY A 130 0.48 5.15 -9.66
CA GLY A 130 0.39 4.30 -8.47
C GLY A 130 1.41 4.61 -7.37
N ILE A 131 2.28 5.61 -7.56
CA ILE A 131 3.26 6.04 -6.56
C ILE A 131 2.69 7.27 -5.82
N GLY A 132 1.93 7.00 -4.76
CA GLY A 132 1.18 8.02 -4.01
C GLY A 132 2.00 8.80 -2.98
N GLU A 133 3.18 8.30 -2.60
CA GLU A 133 4.00 8.84 -1.50
C GLU A 133 4.38 10.32 -1.68
N PRO A 134 4.80 10.80 -2.88
CA PRO A 134 5.10 12.21 -3.09
C PRO A 134 3.89 13.13 -2.83
N LEU A 135 2.71 12.69 -3.26
CA LEU A 135 1.47 13.46 -3.11
C LEU A 135 0.96 13.41 -1.65
N MET A 136 1.08 12.25 -1.00
CA MET A 136 0.67 12.07 0.38
C MET A 136 1.51 12.90 1.33
N PHE A 137 2.84 12.70 1.31
CA PHE A 137 3.76 13.37 2.23
C PHE A 137 4.04 14.82 1.84
N GLY A 138 3.99 15.15 0.54
CA GLY A 138 4.24 16.52 0.06
C GLY A 138 3.03 17.45 0.16
N VAL A 139 1.80 16.90 0.24
CA VAL A 139 0.57 17.69 0.08
C VAL A 139 -0.50 17.32 1.09
N THR A 140 -1.07 16.12 1.02
CA THR A 140 -2.33 15.84 1.73
C THR A 140 -2.13 15.69 3.24
N LEU A 141 -1.07 14.98 3.66
CA LEU A 141 -0.77 14.73 5.07
C LEU A 141 -0.38 16.01 5.84
N PRO A 142 0.52 16.88 5.35
CA PRO A 142 0.83 18.14 6.04
C PRO A 142 -0.36 19.08 6.19
N LEU A 143 -1.33 19.01 5.28
CA LEU A 143 -2.54 19.82 5.34
C LEU A 143 -3.62 19.23 6.26
N GLY A 144 -3.47 17.97 6.68
CA GLY A 144 -4.36 17.25 7.60
C GLY A 144 -5.76 16.97 7.04
N LYS A 145 -6.57 18.00 6.83
CA LYS A 145 -7.96 17.87 6.31
C LYS A 145 -8.00 17.14 4.95
N PRO A 146 -7.14 17.46 3.98
CA PRO A 146 -7.19 16.77 2.69
C PRO A 146 -6.82 15.29 2.76
N PHE A 147 -5.98 14.90 3.72
CA PHE A 147 -5.68 13.49 3.96
C PHE A 147 -6.93 12.72 4.41
N LEU A 148 -7.71 13.27 5.35
CA LEU A 148 -8.98 12.66 5.76
C LEU A 148 -9.97 12.59 4.59
N THR A 149 -10.11 13.66 3.81
CA THR A 149 -11.03 13.63 2.65
C THR A 149 -10.57 12.68 1.55
N ALA A 150 -9.25 12.50 1.39
CA ALA A 150 -8.72 11.47 0.50
C ALA A 150 -9.12 10.07 0.99
N CYS A 151 -8.97 9.78 2.29
CA CYS A 151 -9.43 8.52 2.89
C CYS A 151 -10.94 8.30 2.65
N LEU A 152 -11.77 9.32 2.86
CA LEU A 152 -13.21 9.24 2.63
C LEU A 152 -13.56 9.01 1.16
N GLY A 153 -12.88 9.70 0.23
CA GLY A 153 -13.05 9.46 -1.20
C GLY A 153 -12.66 8.04 -1.60
N SER A 154 -11.58 7.52 -1.00
CA SER A 154 -11.14 6.13 -1.18
C SER A 154 -12.14 5.12 -0.61
N MET A 155 -12.81 5.41 0.51
CA MET A 155 -13.89 4.56 1.02
C MET A 155 -15.00 4.38 -0.02
N VAL A 156 -15.42 5.46 -0.69
CA VAL A 156 -16.46 5.40 -1.72
C VAL A 156 -15.98 4.59 -2.93
N GLY A 157 -14.76 4.84 -3.39
CA GLY A 157 -14.17 4.07 -4.50
C GLY A 157 -14.01 2.59 -4.16
N GLY A 158 -13.47 2.27 -2.99
CA GLY A 158 -13.28 0.90 -2.52
C GLY A 158 -14.59 0.14 -2.34
N ALA A 159 -15.63 0.82 -1.84
CA ALA A 159 -16.98 0.28 -1.74
C ALA A 159 -17.55 -0.09 -3.12
N TYR A 160 -17.41 0.81 -4.09
CA TYR A 160 -17.87 0.60 -5.46
C TYR A 160 -17.13 -0.55 -6.15
N ILE A 161 -15.81 -0.60 -6.04
CA ILE A 161 -14.98 -1.67 -6.59
C ILE A 161 -15.33 -3.03 -5.96
N SER A 162 -15.56 -3.05 -4.64
CA SER A 162 -15.99 -4.27 -3.95
C SER A 162 -17.38 -4.73 -4.37
N LEU A 163 -18.32 -3.81 -4.61
CA LEU A 163 -19.67 -4.13 -5.08
C LEU A 163 -19.66 -4.72 -6.50
N THR A 164 -18.86 -4.13 -7.38
CA THR A 164 -18.74 -4.53 -8.78
C THR A 164 -17.81 -5.72 -8.98
N LYS A 165 -17.15 -6.21 -7.91
CA LYS A 165 -16.26 -7.36 -7.91
C LYS A 165 -15.12 -7.25 -8.95
N VAL A 166 -14.59 -6.05 -9.14
CA VAL A 166 -13.47 -5.85 -10.06
C VAL A 166 -12.25 -6.56 -9.49
N ALA A 167 -11.62 -7.38 -10.33
CA ALA A 167 -10.43 -8.13 -9.99
C ALA A 167 -9.28 -7.77 -10.93
N SER A 168 -8.05 -7.89 -10.42
CA SER A 168 -6.83 -7.80 -11.22
C SER A 168 -6.33 -9.19 -11.60
N ILE A 169 -5.75 -9.30 -12.80
CA ILE A 169 -5.09 -10.54 -13.29
C ILE A 169 -3.58 -10.53 -13.08
N GLY A 170 -3.03 -9.49 -12.46
CA GLY A 170 -1.58 -9.31 -12.30
C GLY A 170 -1.23 -8.35 -11.18
N ILE A 171 0.03 -8.41 -10.74
CA ILE A 171 0.61 -7.67 -9.61
C ILE A 171 1.32 -6.36 -10.00
N GLY A 172 1.47 -6.16 -11.30
CA GLY A 172 2.17 -5.06 -11.96
C GLY A 172 2.52 -5.49 -13.37
#